data_AF-A0A1H8M7T9-F1
#
_entry.id   AF-A0A1H8M7T9-F1
#
_cell.length_a   1.000
_cell.length_b   1.000
_cell.length_c   1.000
_cell.angle_alpha   90.00
_cell.angle_beta   90.00
_cell.angle_gamma   90.00
#
_symmetry.space_group_name_H-M   'P 1'
#
loop_
_entity.id
_entity.type
_entity.pdbx_description
1 polymer ?
#
loop_
_entity_poly.entity_id
_entity_poly.type
_entity_poly.pdbx_seq_one_letter_code
_entity_poly.pdbx_strand_id
1 'polypeptide(L)'
;MDPDSAVRAFRKKHVKDAYFQMVRELRDNAAQRAFARIETLSKTAVSEHVRLEASKWVAGVDGVAPVKRVEGRFSHDIAFNPFDYGDRPFDVTPEAGDED
;
A
#
# COMPACT_ATOMS: atom_id res chain seq x y z
N MET A 1 4.95 40.15 -38.76
CA MET A 1 5.50 39.94 -37.41
C MET A 1 6.82 39.22 -37.61
N ASP A 2 7.95 39.91 -37.53
CA ASP A 2 9.24 39.28 -37.85
C ASP A 2 9.54 38.15 -36.84
N PRO A 3 9.67 36.90 -37.31
CA PRO A 3 9.87 35.73 -36.45
C PRO A 3 11.14 35.81 -35.59
N ASP A 4 12.06 36.70 -35.95
CA ASP A 4 13.37 36.85 -35.32
C ASP A 4 13.35 37.75 -34.06
N SER A 5 12.35 38.61 -33.92
CA SER A 5 12.24 39.55 -32.79
C SER A 5 11.91 38.86 -31.46
N ALA A 6 11.03 37.85 -31.50
CA ALA A 6 10.63 37.07 -30.33
C ALA A 6 11.76 36.16 -29.85
N VAL A 7 12.48 35.52 -30.77
CA VAL A 7 13.65 34.68 -30.46
C VAL A 7 14.76 35.51 -29.81
N ARG A 8 15.00 36.73 -30.31
CA ARG A 8 15.98 37.65 -29.74
C ARG A 8 15.56 38.18 -28.36
N ALA A 9 14.27 38.44 -28.16
CA ALA A 9 13.74 38.81 -26.85
C ALA A 9 13.89 37.67 -25.82
N PHE A 10 13.63 36.42 -26.22
CA PHE A 10 13.80 35.24 -25.37
C PHE A 10 15.25 34.88 -25.04
N ARG A 11 16.24 35.46 -25.74
CA ARG A 11 17.66 35.32 -25.36
C ARG A 11 18.03 36.18 -24.14
N LYS A 12 17.24 37.20 -23.81
CA LYS A 12 17.48 38.06 -22.64
C LYS A 12 17.19 37.29 -21.35
N LYS A 13 18.12 37.35 -20.39
CA LYS A 13 18.05 36.60 -19.13
C LYS A 13 16.75 36.86 -18.35
N HIS A 14 16.36 38.12 -18.17
CA HIS A 14 15.14 38.49 -17.45
C HIS A 14 13.85 37.96 -18.10
N VAL A 15 13.81 37.82 -19.44
CA VAL A 15 12.66 37.25 -20.16
C VAL A 15 12.58 35.75 -19.92
N LYS A 16 13.73 35.05 -19.94
CA LYS A 16 13.79 33.62 -19.57
C LYS A 16 13.37 33.38 -18.13
N ASP A 17 13.87 34.19 -17.21
CA ASP A 17 13.59 34.05 -15.78
C ASP A 17 12.08 34.26 -15.51
N ALA A 18 11.47 35.29 -16.09
CA ALA A 18 10.03 35.53 -16.00
C ALA A 18 9.20 34.39 -16.62
N TYR A 19 9.65 33.85 -17.77
CA TYR A 19 8.99 32.70 -18.40
C TYR A 19 9.07 31.45 -17.51
N PHE A 20 10.24 31.15 -16.95
CA PHE A 20 10.39 30.00 -16.05
C PHE A 20 9.60 30.17 -14.76
N GLN A 21 9.51 31.39 -14.23
CA GLN A 21 8.65 31.69 -13.10
C GLN A 21 7.17 31.43 -13.45
N MET A 22 6.70 31.91 -14.60
CA MET A 22 5.33 31.66 -15.05
C MET A 22 5.03 30.16 -15.25
N VAL A 23 5.96 29.42 -15.86
CA VAL A 23 5.82 27.95 -16.03
C VAL A 23 5.79 27.24 -14.69
N ARG A 24 6.61 27.70 -13.73
CA ARG A 24 6.61 27.17 -12.36
C ARG A 24 5.28 27.43 -11.67
N GLU A 25 4.77 28.66 -11.72
CA GLU A 25 3.46 29.02 -11.16
C GLU A 25 2.33 28.21 -11.80
N LEU A 26 2.36 27.99 -13.12
CA LEU A 26 1.42 27.11 -13.82
C LEU A 26 1.51 25.66 -13.31
N ARG A 27 2.72 25.15 -13.09
CA ARG A 27 2.94 23.79 -12.61
C ARG A 27 2.50 23.61 -11.16
N ASP A 28 2.80 24.59 -10.30
CA ASP A 28 2.41 24.59 -8.89
C ASP A 28 0.88 24.64 -8.76
N ASN A 29 0.21 25.44 -9.59
CA ASN A 29 -1.25 25.44 -9.68
C ASN A 29 -1.82 24.15 -10.32
N ALA A 30 -1.11 23.56 -11.30
CA ALA A 30 -1.55 22.33 -11.94
C ALA A 30 -1.55 21.15 -10.96
N ALA A 31 -0.59 21.08 -10.05
CA ALA A 31 -0.56 20.09 -8.99
C ALA A 31 -1.79 20.20 -8.07
N GLN A 32 -2.15 21.41 -7.66
CA GLN A 32 -3.34 21.66 -6.84
C GLN A 32 -4.65 21.30 -7.57
N ARG A 33 -4.76 21.65 -8.86
CA ARG A 33 -5.93 21.27 -9.67
C ARG A 33 -6.04 19.76 -9.87
N ALA A 34 -4.92 19.09 -10.09
CA ALA A 34 -4.88 17.63 -10.22
C ALA A 34 -5.32 16.95 -8.93
N PHE A 35 -4.84 17.43 -7.77
CA PHE A 35 -5.27 16.95 -6.46
C PHE A 35 -6.79 17.10 -6.27
N ALA A 36 -7.34 18.30 -6.46
CA ALA A 36 -8.77 18.56 -6.30
C ALA A 36 -9.64 17.68 -7.22
N ARG A 37 -9.16 17.40 -8.44
CA ARG A 37 -9.84 16.48 -9.38
C ARG A 37 -9.86 15.05 -8.85
N ILE A 38 -8.74 14.56 -8.32
CA ILE A 38 -8.64 13.19 -7.78
C ILE A 38 -9.47 13.05 -6.51
N GLU A 39 -9.48 14.07 -5.65
CA GLU A 39 -10.35 14.11 -4.47
C GLU A 39 -11.84 14.10 -4.86
N THR A 40 -12.21 14.79 -5.93
CA THR A 40 -13.59 14.74 -6.44
C THR A 40 -13.91 13.33 -6.94
N LEU A 41 -12.99 12.70 -7.69
CA LEU A 41 -13.16 11.34 -8.19
C LEU A 41 -13.27 10.30 -7.07
N SER A 42 -12.54 10.46 -5.96
CA SER A 42 -12.64 9.55 -4.82
C SER A 42 -14.01 9.60 -4.13
N LYS A 43 -14.77 10.68 -4.32
CA LYS A 43 -16.12 10.84 -3.76
C LYS A 43 -17.24 10.51 -4.76
N THR A 44 -17.06 10.86 -6.04
CA THR A 44 -18.16 10.86 -7.02
C THR A 44 -18.08 9.76 -8.09
N ALA A 45 -16.96 9.02 -8.18
CA ALA A 45 -16.83 7.97 -9.20
C ALA A 45 -17.87 6.85 -9.01
N VAL A 46 -18.57 6.51 -10.10
CA VAL A 46 -19.56 5.42 -10.14
C VAL A 46 -18.89 4.05 -10.03
N SER A 47 -17.70 3.90 -10.63
CA SER A 47 -16.91 2.67 -10.53
C SER A 47 -16.25 2.58 -9.15
N GLU A 48 -16.58 1.52 -8.42
CA GLU A 48 -15.99 1.25 -7.10
C GLU A 48 -14.46 1.11 -7.17
N HIS A 49 -13.95 0.50 -8.23
CA HIS A 49 -12.50 0.36 -8.43
C HIS A 49 -11.80 1.72 -8.56
N VAL A 50 -12.34 2.61 -9.40
CA VAL A 50 -11.81 3.97 -9.57
C VAL A 50 -11.89 4.76 -8.27
N ARG A 51 -13.00 4.62 -7.54
CA ARG A 51 -13.22 5.27 -6.26
C ARG A 51 -12.19 4.80 -5.21
N LEU A 52 -11.91 3.51 -5.16
CA LEU A 52 -10.94 2.91 -4.25
C LEU A 52 -9.50 3.34 -4.58
N GLU A 53 -9.11 3.32 -5.84
CA GLU A 53 -7.78 3.77 -6.27
C GLU A 53 -7.55 5.26 -5.99
N ALA A 54 -8.53 6.11 -6.31
CA ALA A 54 -8.47 7.53 -5.99
C ALA A 54 -8.40 7.78 -4.47
N SER A 55 -9.17 7.02 -3.68
CA SER A 55 -9.15 7.10 -2.21
C SER A 55 -7.79 6.70 -1.63
N LYS A 56 -7.18 5.61 -2.14
CA LYS A 56 -5.84 5.18 -1.73
C LYS A 56 -4.79 6.23 -2.03
N TRP A 57 -4.86 6.85 -3.22
CA TRP A 57 -3.92 7.89 -3.61
C TRP A 57 -4.03 9.11 -2.69
N VAL A 58 -5.24 9.60 -2.43
CA VAL A 58 -5.48 10.72 -1.50
C VAL A 58 -4.98 10.39 -0.10
N ALA A 59 -5.31 9.20 0.42
CA ALA A 59 -4.84 8.72 1.72
C ALA A 59 -3.30 8.67 1.82
N GLY A 60 -2.63 8.29 0.71
CA GLY A 60 -1.17 8.33 0.61
C GLY A 60 -0.58 9.73 0.63
N VAL A 61 -1.24 10.71 -0.01
CA VAL A 61 -0.82 12.13 0.00
C VAL A 61 -1.03 12.76 1.37
N ASP A 62 -2.16 12.48 2.03
CA ASP A 62 -2.50 13.03 3.36
C ASP A 62 -1.74 12.34 4.50
N GLY A 63 -0.92 11.32 4.21
CA GLY A 63 -0.19 10.54 5.20
C GLY A 63 -1.10 9.67 6.10
N VAL A 64 -2.37 9.54 5.74
CA VAL A 64 -3.34 8.65 6.39
C VAL A 64 -3.13 7.26 5.80
N ALA A 65 -2.10 6.56 6.26
CA ALA A 65 -1.87 5.19 5.80
C ALA A 65 -3.13 4.34 6.07
N PRO A 66 -3.76 3.74 5.05
CA PRO A 66 -4.83 2.78 5.29
C PRO A 66 -4.23 1.68 6.15
N VAL A 67 -4.78 1.52 7.35
CA VAL A 67 -4.35 0.65 8.44
C VAL A 67 -3.60 -0.56 7.88
N LYS A 68 -2.30 -0.64 8.18
CA LYS A 68 -1.43 -1.78 7.85
C LYS A 68 -2.26 -3.05 7.97
N ARG A 69 -2.41 -3.80 6.87
CA ARG A 69 -3.08 -5.10 6.89
C ARG A 69 -2.38 -5.93 7.97
N VAL A 70 -3.03 -6.11 9.11
CA VAL A 70 -2.53 -6.97 10.19
C VAL A 70 -2.76 -8.38 9.68
N GLU A 71 -1.82 -8.87 8.88
CA GLU A 71 -1.74 -10.29 8.55
C GLU A 71 -1.33 -11.01 9.84
N GLY A 72 -2.33 -11.42 10.61
CA GLY A 72 -2.14 -12.28 11.76
C GLY A 72 -1.59 -13.62 11.27
N ARG A 73 -0.26 -13.74 11.25
CA ARG A 73 0.43 -14.99 10.95
C ARG A 73 0.34 -15.86 12.20
N PHE A 74 -0.77 -16.59 12.34
CA PHE A 74 -0.93 -17.57 13.40
C PHE A 74 -0.10 -18.81 13.03
N SER A 75 1.10 -18.95 13.59
CA SER A 75 1.81 -20.24 13.59
C SER A 75 1.29 -21.06 14.76
N HIS A 76 0.57 -22.14 14.47
CA HIS A 76 0.20 -23.13 15.48
C HIS A 76 1.19 -24.29 15.38
N ASP A 77 2.13 -24.36 16.31
CA ASP A 77 2.95 -25.57 16.48
C ASP A 77 2.09 -26.63 17.17
N ILE A 78 1.61 -27.59 16.38
CA ILE A 78 0.96 -28.79 16.91
C ILE A 78 2.08 -29.74 17.34
N ALA A 79 2.48 -29.66 18.60
CA ALA A 79 3.28 -30.71 19.20
C ALA A 79 2.35 -31.88 19.57
N PHE A 80 2.48 -33.00 18.87
CA PHE A 80 1.92 -34.26 19.33
C PHE A 80 2.73 -34.72 20.55
N ASN A 81 2.19 -34.55 21.75
CA ASN A 81 2.70 -35.28 22.91
C ASN A 81 2.36 -36.76 22.72
N PRO A 82 3.35 -37.66 22.64
CA PRO A 82 3.06 -39.09 22.71
C PRO A 82 2.41 -39.40 24.06
N PHE A 83 1.49 -40.35 24.06
CA PHE A 83 0.75 -40.76 25.25
C PHE A 83 1.71 -41.07 26.40
N ASP A 84 1.58 -40.31 27.49
CA ASP A 84 2.26 -40.56 28.76
C ASP A 84 1.64 -41.81 29.39
N TYR A 85 2.18 -42.98 29.06
CA TYR A 85 2.01 -44.14 29.90
C TYR A 85 2.96 -43.93 31.07
N GLY A 86 2.45 -43.29 32.13
CA GLY A 86 3.21 -43.06 33.36
C GLY A 86 3.95 -44.32 33.79
N ASP A 87 5.11 -44.11 34.42
CA ASP A 87 6.28 -44.98 34.69
C ASP A 87 6.04 -46.39 35.30
N ARG A 88 4.96 -47.07 34.94
CA ARG A 88 4.60 -48.42 35.39
C ARG A 88 4.60 -49.34 34.18
N PRO A 89 5.58 -50.24 34.06
CA PRO A 89 5.48 -51.31 33.08
C PRO A 89 4.25 -52.16 33.42
N PHE A 90 3.30 -52.19 32.49
CA PHE A 90 2.23 -53.18 32.52
C PHE A 90 2.84 -54.54 32.18
N ASP A 91 2.95 -55.41 33.18
CA ASP A 91 3.35 -56.80 32.97
C ASP A 91 2.19 -57.53 32.28
N VAL A 92 2.42 -57.93 31.03
CA VAL A 92 1.48 -58.67 30.17
C VAL A 92 1.89 -60.13 30.02
N THR A 93 2.63 -60.67 30.99
CA THR A 93 2.94 -62.11 31.02
C THR A 93 1.62 -62.89 31.13
N PRO A 94 1.26 -63.73 30.13
CA PRO A 94 0.08 -64.57 30.23
C PRO A 94 0.24 -65.54 31.41
N GLU A 95 -0.78 -65.66 32.26
CA GLU A 95 -0.80 -66.72 33.27
C GLU A 95 -0.65 -68.07 32.57
N ALA A 96 0.32 -68.86 33.01
CA ALA A 96 0.58 -70.18 32.46
C ALA A 96 -0.73 -70.97 32.53
N GLY A 97 -1.24 -71.38 31.37
CA GLY A 97 -2.49 -72.12 31.28
C GLY A 97 -2.43 -73.36 32.16
N ASP A 98 -3.45 -73.50 33.01
CA ASP A 98 -3.76 -74.77 33.66
C ASP A 98 -4.06 -75.78 32.55
N GLU A 99 -3.13 -76.70 32.31
CA GLU A 99 -3.38 -77.91 31.54
C GLU A 99 -4.20 -78.87 32.40
N ASP A 100 -5.50 -78.99 32.11
CA ASP A 100 -6.33 -80.19 32.32
C ASP A 100 -7.50 -80.22 31.32
#